data_AF-A0A0F5W2H6-F1
#
_entry.id   AF-A0A0F5W2H6-F1
#
_cell.length_a   1.000
_cell.length_b   1.000
_cell.length_c   1.000
_cell.angle_alpha   90.00
_cell.angle_beta   90.00
_cell.angle_gamma   90.00
#
_symmetry.space_group_name_H-M   'P 1'
#
loop_
_entity.id
_entity.type
_entity.pdbx_description
1 polymer ?
#
loop_
_entity_poly.entity_id
_entity_poly.type
_entity_poly.pdbx_seq_one_letter_code
_entity_poly.pdbx_strand_id
1 'polypeptide(L)'
;MPGVKNDLREADVRFNTYDKDFTNKPTSSCANRFFDVRSVGTHEAGHIFGLGHVGAGHENLTMYTDSFKCKTSARTLGKGDVLALRSIY
;
A
#
# COMPACT_ATOMS: atom_id res chain seq x y z
N MET A 1 9.14 15.23 -22.94
CA MET A 1 8.33 14.10 -23.45
C MET A 1 7.70 13.42 -22.25
N PRO A 2 6.46 12.91 -22.35
CA PRO A 2 5.87 12.08 -21.30
C PRO A 2 6.78 10.88 -20.97
N GLY A 3 6.93 10.52 -19.70
CA GLY A 3 7.66 9.33 -19.23
C GLY A 3 9.09 9.54 -18.72
N VAL A 4 9.47 10.74 -18.28
CA VAL A 4 10.74 10.97 -17.54
C VAL A 4 10.56 10.77 -16.04
N LYS A 5 11.67 10.55 -15.32
CA LYS A 5 11.69 10.57 -13.85
C LYS A 5 11.00 11.86 -13.35
N ASN A 6 10.10 11.74 -12.37
CA ASN A 6 9.22 12.81 -11.86
C ASN A 6 8.08 13.26 -12.78
N ASP A 7 7.68 12.44 -13.75
CA ASP A 7 6.59 12.76 -14.69
C ASP A 7 5.30 11.98 -14.41
N LEU A 8 4.97 11.78 -13.13
CA LEU A 8 3.67 11.23 -12.78
C LEU A 8 2.56 12.25 -13.12
N ARG A 9 1.73 11.93 -14.11
CA ARG A 9 0.63 12.80 -14.58
C ARG A 9 -0.73 12.33 -14.07
N GLU A 10 -0.98 11.04 -14.15
CA GLU A 10 -2.26 10.41 -13.81
C GLU A 10 -2.03 8.95 -13.40
N ALA A 11 -2.82 8.49 -12.44
CA ALA A 11 -2.94 7.08 -12.07
C ALA A 11 -4.29 6.84 -11.39
N ASP A 12 -4.85 5.66 -11.60
CA ASP A 12 -6.15 5.27 -11.06
C ASP A 12 -6.02 4.09 -10.09
N VAL A 13 -6.80 4.13 -9.01
CA VAL A 13 -6.97 3.02 -8.07
C VAL A 13 -8.46 2.79 -7.86
N ARG A 14 -8.86 1.53 -7.96
CA ARG A 14 -10.25 1.11 -7.73
C ARG A 14 -10.32 0.18 -6.52
N PHE A 15 -11.14 0.56 -5.55
CA PHE A 15 -11.49 -0.31 -4.43
C PHE A 15 -12.74 -1.15 -4.75
N ASN A 16 -12.83 -2.32 -4.12
CA ASN A 16 -14.03 -3.14 -4.18
C ASN A 16 -15.24 -2.39 -3.60
N THR A 17 -16.38 -2.49 -4.28
CA THR A 17 -17.66 -1.89 -3.87
C THR A 17 -18.74 -2.92 -3.58
N TYR A 18 -18.46 -4.21 -3.80
CA TYR A 18 -19.40 -5.31 -3.60
C TYR A 18 -19.21 -5.96 -2.23
N ASP A 19 -18.04 -6.56 -1.98
CA ASP A 19 -17.74 -7.19 -0.69
C ASP A 19 -17.31 -6.13 0.32
N LYS A 20 -17.86 -6.23 1.54
CA LYS A 20 -17.65 -5.24 2.61
C LYS A 20 -16.69 -5.74 3.69
N ASP A 21 -15.78 -6.64 3.33
CA ASP A 21 -14.79 -7.22 4.24
C ASP A 21 -13.58 -6.29 4.46
N PHE A 22 -13.84 -5.00 4.65
CA PHE A 22 -12.84 -3.98 4.92
C PHE A 22 -13.27 -3.00 6.01
N THR A 23 -12.30 -2.33 6.62
CA THR A 23 -12.49 -1.32 7.67
C THR A 23 -11.45 -0.21 7.53
N ASN A 24 -11.72 0.98 8.06
CA ASN A 24 -10.73 2.03 8.27
C ASN A 24 -10.31 2.18 9.75
N LYS A 25 -10.90 1.37 10.62
CA LYS A 25 -10.69 1.38 12.08
C LYS A 25 -10.57 -0.06 12.59
N PRO A 26 -9.49 -0.78 12.21
CA PRO A 26 -9.21 -2.09 12.79
C PRO A 26 -8.96 -1.89 14.29
N THR A 27 -9.79 -2.51 15.12
CA THR A 27 -9.63 -2.57 16.57
C THR A 27 -9.34 -4.00 16.99
N SER A 28 -9.23 -4.27 18.30
CA SER A 28 -9.14 -5.64 18.83
C SER A 28 -10.27 -6.55 18.36
N SER A 29 -11.44 -6.00 18.01
CA SER A 29 -12.59 -6.74 17.46
C SER A 29 -12.47 -7.12 15.98
N CYS A 30 -11.38 -6.76 15.29
CA CYS A 30 -11.21 -7.03 13.86
C CYS A 30 -11.20 -8.54 13.53
N ALA A 31 -10.84 -9.40 14.49
CA ALA A 31 -11.01 -10.86 14.46
C ALA A 31 -10.52 -11.54 13.16
N ASN A 32 -9.41 -11.06 12.58
CA ASN A 32 -8.86 -11.51 11.29
C ASN A 32 -9.90 -11.52 10.14
N ARG A 33 -10.91 -10.66 10.21
CA ARG A 33 -11.99 -10.60 9.24
C ARG A 33 -11.76 -9.53 8.18
N PHE A 34 -11.36 -8.34 8.60
CA PHE A 34 -11.38 -7.16 7.75
C PHE A 34 -9.97 -6.77 7.27
N PHE A 35 -9.87 -6.35 6.02
CA PHE A 35 -8.72 -5.63 5.51
C PHE A 35 -8.78 -4.16 5.93
N ASP A 36 -7.63 -3.57 6.25
CA ASP A 36 -7.58 -2.14 6.54
C ASP A 36 -7.46 -1.34 5.24
N VAL A 37 -8.50 -0.60 4.87
CA VAL A 37 -8.54 0.16 3.61
C VAL A 37 -7.47 1.24 3.53
N ARG A 38 -7.02 1.76 4.69
CA ARG A 38 -5.92 2.73 4.74
C ARG A 38 -4.58 2.08 4.42
N SER A 39 -4.29 0.91 4.97
CA SER A 39 -3.11 0.10 4.60
C SER A 39 -3.09 -0.20 3.10
N VAL A 40 -4.19 -0.71 2.55
CA VAL A 40 -4.28 -1.03 1.10
C VAL A 40 -4.10 0.23 0.27
N GLY A 41 -4.77 1.33 0.63
CA GLY A 41 -4.62 2.59 -0.10
C GLY A 41 -3.21 3.15 -0.10
N THR A 42 -2.45 3.00 0.99
CA THR A 42 -1.03 3.39 1.01
C THR A 42 -0.17 2.47 0.13
N HIS A 43 -0.46 1.18 0.06
CA HIS A 43 0.20 0.24 -0.85
C HIS A 43 -0.04 0.62 -2.32
N GLU A 44 -1.29 0.81 -2.71
CA GLU A 44 -1.63 1.21 -4.08
C GLU A 44 -1.06 2.59 -4.43
N ALA A 45 -1.04 3.52 -3.48
CA ALA A 45 -0.36 4.80 -3.67
C ALA A 45 1.15 4.63 -3.91
N GLY A 46 1.79 3.63 -3.31
CA GLY A 46 3.19 3.30 -3.62
C GLY A 46 3.39 2.91 -5.09
N HIS A 47 2.47 2.12 -5.67
CA HIS A 47 2.49 1.84 -7.11
C HIS A 47 2.28 3.08 -7.96
N ILE A 48 1.38 3.97 -7.56
CA ILE A 48 1.21 5.27 -8.22
C ILE A 48 2.56 6.02 -8.26
N PHE A 49 3.31 6.05 -7.16
CA PHE A 49 4.63 6.70 -7.12
C PHE A 49 5.78 5.88 -7.74
N GLY A 50 5.47 4.79 -8.45
CA GLY A 50 6.45 3.99 -9.19
C GLY A 50 7.19 2.95 -8.36
N LEU A 51 6.71 2.60 -7.16
CA LEU A 51 7.27 1.52 -6.36
C LEU A 51 6.78 0.15 -6.85
N GLY A 52 7.69 -0.82 -6.86
CA GLY A 52 7.37 -2.24 -7.10
C GLY A 52 7.19 -3.02 -5.80
N HIS A 53 6.68 -4.25 -5.91
CA HIS A 53 6.58 -5.16 -4.77
C HIS A 53 7.93 -5.58 -4.19
N VAL A 54 7.93 -5.91 -2.90
CA VAL A 54 9.03 -6.63 -2.23
C VAL A 54 8.59 -8.04 -1.83
N GLY A 55 9.57 -8.94 -1.75
CA GLY A 55 9.37 -10.37 -1.43
C GLY A 55 9.52 -10.71 0.06
N ALA A 56 9.68 -12.00 0.33
CA ALA A 56 9.81 -12.57 1.67
C ALA A 56 10.90 -11.89 2.53
N GLY A 57 10.65 -11.79 3.83
CA GLY A 57 11.50 -11.06 4.79
C GLY A 57 11.18 -9.56 4.91
N HIS A 58 10.22 -9.07 4.11
CA HIS A 58 9.78 -7.68 4.10
C HIS A 58 8.26 -7.53 4.32
N GLU A 59 7.61 -8.51 4.97
CA GLU A 59 6.15 -8.59 5.20
C GLU A 59 5.57 -7.38 5.95
N ASN A 60 6.43 -6.60 6.61
CA ASN A 60 6.04 -5.41 7.36
C ASN A 60 6.18 -4.10 6.55
N LEU A 61 6.72 -4.14 5.32
CA LEU A 61 6.84 -2.97 4.44
C LEU A 61 5.52 -2.69 3.73
N THR A 62 5.33 -1.42 3.33
CA THR A 62 4.13 -0.99 2.60
C THR A 62 4.02 -1.76 1.28
N MET A 63 5.12 -1.94 0.56
CA MET A 63 5.12 -2.58 -0.76
C MET A 63 5.26 -4.10 -0.72
N TYR A 64 5.07 -4.77 0.42
CA TYR A 64 5.02 -6.23 0.41
C TYR A 64 3.84 -6.72 -0.43
N THR A 65 4.05 -7.77 -1.22
CA THR A 65 3.11 -8.21 -2.26
C THR A 65 1.71 -8.59 -1.75
N ASP A 66 1.57 -8.97 -0.48
CA ASP A 66 0.28 -9.35 0.09
C ASP A 66 -0.20 -8.36 1.14
N SER A 67 -1.52 -8.13 1.15
CA SER A 67 -2.19 -7.45 2.24
C SER A 67 -2.65 -8.44 3.32
N PHE A 68 -2.50 -8.05 4.59
CA PHE A 68 -2.89 -8.88 5.72
C PHE A 68 -4.10 -8.32 6.45
N LYS A 69 -5.07 -9.18 6.78
CA LYS A 69 -6.25 -8.81 7.56
C LYS A 69 -5.86 -8.26 8.93
N CYS A 70 -6.55 -7.22 9.37
CA CYS A 70 -6.35 -6.56 10.66
C CYS A 70 -4.94 -5.99 10.90
N LYS A 71 -4.11 -5.85 9.85
CA LYS A 71 -2.79 -5.23 9.95
C LYS A 71 -2.83 -3.78 9.49
N THR A 72 -2.07 -2.95 10.20
CA THR A 72 -1.92 -1.51 9.94
C THR A 72 -0.50 -1.12 9.59
N SER A 73 0.42 -2.08 9.43
CA SER A 73 1.84 -1.83 9.15
C SER A 73 2.03 -0.98 7.89
N ALA A 74 1.30 -1.31 6.83
CA ALA A 74 1.37 -0.57 5.56
C ALA A 74 0.77 0.84 5.62
N ARG A 75 0.13 1.28 6.72
CA ARG A 75 -0.27 2.70 6.88
C ARG A 75 0.92 3.65 6.92
N THR A 76 2.09 3.15 7.27
CA THR A 76 3.34 3.91 7.37
C THR A 76 4.35 3.34 6.39
N LEU A 77 5.23 4.19 5.88
CA LEU A 77 6.31 3.76 5.00
C LEU A 77 7.46 3.17 5.82
N GLY A 78 7.92 1.98 5.44
CA GLY A 78 9.12 1.39 5.99
C GLY A 78 10.40 1.95 5.33
N LYS A 79 11.57 1.57 5.86
CA LYS A 79 12.86 2.07 5.39
C LYS A 79 13.07 1.84 3.88
N GLY A 80 12.72 0.65 3.38
CA GLY A 80 12.84 0.31 1.96
C GLY A 80 11.95 1.20 1.08
N ASP A 81 10.70 1.39 1.49
CA ASP A 81 9.73 2.24 0.78
C ASP A 81 10.23 3.69 0.68
N VAL A 82 10.74 4.25 1.79
CA VAL A 82 11.29 5.62 1.83
C VAL A 82 12.55 5.77 0.96
N LEU A 83 13.47 4.79 1.01
CA LEU A 83 14.69 4.83 0.20
C LEU A 83 14.37 4.76 -1.30
N ALA A 84 13.40 3.94 -1.69
CA ALA A 84 12.96 3.85 -3.07
C ALA A 84 12.32 5.15 -3.55
N LEU A 85 11.42 5.76 -2.77
CA LEU A 85 10.82 7.06 -3.13
C LEU A 85 11.88 8.15 -3.31
N ARG A 86 12.88 8.23 -2.41
CA ARG A 86 14.02 9.16 -2.54
C ARG A 86 14.93 8.88 -3.73
N SER A 87 14.91 7.66 -4.25
CA SER A 87 15.64 7.34 -5.48
C SER A 87 14.90 7.82 -6.72
N ILE A 88 13.58 8.00 -6.64
CA ILE A 88 12.70 8.44 -7.72
C ILE A 88 12.51 9.96 -7.71
N TYR A 89 12.33 10.57 -6.55
CA TYR A 89 12.04 12.01 -6.36
C TYR A 89 13.12 12.69 -5.50
#